data_AF-A0A662RM50-F1
#
_entry.id   AF-A0A662RM50-F1
#
_cell.length_a   1.000
_cell.length_b   1.000
_cell.length_c   1.000
_cell.angle_alpha   90.00
_cell.angle_beta   90.00
_cell.angle_gamma   90.00
#
_symmetry.space_group_name_H-M   'P 1'
#
loop_
_entity.id
_entity.type
_entity.pdbx_description
1 polymer ?
#
loop_
_entity_poly.entity_id
_entity_poly.type
_entity_poly.pdbx_seq_one_letter_code
_entity_poly.pdbx_strand_id
1 'polypeptide(L)'
;KVVSAFYADYKRINSISPFEIMAIGAEVEIDVAMIDTGIKDGKSTLEFLSAEELKTFVLESKALGLLTALAGSLKFEDVSAIKEIGPDIIGVRGMVCGGNREDSVRAELVRELKMMVRE
;
A
#
# COMPACT_ATOMS: atom_id res chain seq x y z
N LYS A 1 3.17 4.67 -17.05
CA LYS A 1 2.17 4.51 -15.97
C LYS A 1 2.33 5.65 -14.99
N VAL A 2 1.26 6.37 -14.69
CA VAL A 2 1.14 7.40 -13.67
C VAL A 2 0.50 6.76 -12.44
N VAL A 3 1.10 6.99 -11.27
CA VAL A 3 0.63 6.46 -9.98
C VAL A 3 0.12 7.62 -9.14
N SER A 4 -1.15 7.56 -8.72
CA SER A 4 -1.69 8.47 -7.71
C SER A 4 -1.53 7.84 -6.34
N ALA A 5 -0.78 8.48 -5.45
CA ALA A 5 -0.49 8.00 -4.12
C ALA A 5 -1.35 8.72 -3.07
N PHE A 6 -2.17 7.95 -2.38
CA PHE A 6 -2.94 8.33 -1.22
C PHE A 6 -2.23 7.88 0.06
N TYR A 7 -2.65 8.45 1.19
CA TYR A 7 -2.02 8.18 2.47
C TYR A 7 -3.01 7.54 3.44
N ALA A 8 -2.65 6.40 4.03
CA ALA A 8 -3.45 5.73 5.04
C ALA A 8 -3.68 6.62 6.26
N ASP A 9 -2.67 7.42 6.60
CA ASP A 9 -2.68 8.45 7.63
C ASP A 9 -3.05 9.85 7.11
N TYR A 10 -3.85 9.95 6.04
CA TYR A 10 -4.25 11.24 5.43
C TYR A 10 -4.73 12.28 6.46
N LYS A 11 -5.43 11.86 7.51
CA LYS A 11 -5.89 12.73 8.61
C LYS A 11 -4.73 13.39 9.36
N ARG A 12 -3.60 12.69 9.53
CA ARG A 12 -2.43 13.19 10.27
C ARG A 12 -1.65 14.24 9.48
N ILE A 13 -1.74 14.19 8.16
CA ILE A 13 -1.02 15.11 7.25
C ILE A 13 -1.96 16.10 6.55
N ASN A 14 -3.25 16.11 6.92
CA ASN A 14 -4.29 16.93 6.29
C ASN A 14 -4.32 16.77 4.75
N SER A 15 -4.23 15.53 4.28
CA SER A 15 -4.28 15.18 2.86
C SER A 15 -5.66 14.64 2.48
N ILE A 16 -5.87 14.42 1.18
CA ILE A 16 -7.09 13.85 0.63
C ILE A 16 -7.33 12.43 1.13
N SER A 17 -8.59 12.10 1.39
CA SER A 17 -8.99 10.76 1.81
C SER A 17 -8.80 9.75 0.66
N PRO A 18 -8.25 8.55 0.91
CA PRO A 18 -8.17 7.49 -0.09
C PRO A 18 -9.55 7.03 -0.58
N PHE A 19 -10.60 7.24 0.21
CA PHE A 19 -11.99 6.88 -0.16
C PHE A 19 -12.61 7.83 -1.19
N GLU A 20 -11.91 8.90 -1.59
CA GLU A 20 -12.32 9.78 -2.69
C GLU A 20 -11.88 9.24 -4.07
N ILE A 21 -11.30 8.04 -4.14
CA ILE A 21 -10.70 7.49 -5.36
C ILE A 21 -11.70 7.41 -6.53
N MET A 22 -12.96 7.09 -6.27
CA MET A 22 -13.99 7.04 -7.31
C MET A 22 -14.22 8.40 -7.97
N ALA A 23 -14.32 9.46 -7.16
CA ALA A 23 -14.52 10.81 -7.66
C ALA A 23 -13.28 11.33 -8.38
N ILE A 24 -12.09 11.07 -7.84
CA ILE A 24 -10.82 11.51 -8.44
C ILE A 24 -10.57 10.79 -9.75
N GLY A 25 -10.64 9.46 -9.76
CA GLY A 25 -10.33 8.64 -10.92
C GLY A 25 -11.31 8.79 -12.08
N ALA A 26 -12.50 9.35 -11.85
CA ALA A 26 -13.42 9.75 -12.92
C ALA A 26 -12.97 11.01 -13.68
N GLU A 27 -12.19 11.88 -13.02
CA GLU A 27 -11.80 13.19 -13.53
C GLU A 27 -10.34 13.26 -13.99
N VAL A 28 -9.52 12.26 -13.64
CA VAL A 28 -8.09 12.24 -13.95
C VAL A 28 -7.67 10.97 -14.67
N GLU A 29 -6.72 11.09 -15.59
CA GLU A 29 -6.11 9.95 -16.28
C GLU A 29 -4.91 9.43 -15.47
N ILE A 30 -5.11 8.32 -14.76
CA ILE A 30 -4.07 7.62 -13.99
C ILE A 30 -4.09 6.12 -14.28
N ASP A 31 -2.97 5.43 -14.04
CA ASP A 31 -2.84 3.99 -14.31
C ASP A 31 -2.92 3.14 -13.04
N VAL A 32 -2.53 3.72 -11.89
CA VAL A 32 -2.40 3.01 -10.62
C VAL A 32 -2.88 3.90 -9.47
N ALA A 33 -3.72 3.34 -8.60
CA ALA A 33 -4.08 3.92 -7.32
C ALA A 33 -3.27 3.24 -6.21
N MET A 34 -2.58 4.02 -5.38
CA MET A 34 -1.66 3.52 -4.36
C MET A 34 -2.01 4.05 -2.97
N ILE A 35 -1.87 3.23 -1.92
CA ILE A 35 -1.85 3.68 -0.52
C ILE A 35 -0.44 3.51 0.06
N ASP A 36 0.08 4.55 0.72
CA ASP A 36 1.30 4.54 1.56
C ASP A 36 1.02 5.24 2.90
N THR A 37 2.02 5.39 3.76
CA THR A 37 1.98 6.28 4.94
C THR A 37 2.75 7.58 4.65
N GLY A 38 2.19 8.73 5.01
CA GLY A 38 2.84 10.03 4.84
C GLY A 38 3.90 10.25 5.91
N ILE A 39 3.56 9.99 7.17
CA ILE A 39 4.49 10.08 8.30
C ILE A 39 5.18 8.73 8.49
N LYS A 40 6.52 8.77 8.58
CA LYS A 40 7.36 7.58 8.65
C LYS A 40 7.80 7.30 10.09
N ASP A 41 6.82 7.15 10.99
CA ASP A 41 7.01 6.90 12.43
C ASP A 41 6.85 5.43 12.82
N GLY A 42 6.94 4.51 11.85
CA GLY A 42 6.91 3.06 12.04
C GLY A 42 5.51 2.44 12.05
N LYS A 43 4.45 3.25 12.14
CA LYS A 43 3.07 2.76 12.04
C LYS A 43 2.78 2.31 10.60
N SER A 44 2.15 1.14 10.45
CA SER A 44 1.81 0.58 9.15
C SER A 44 0.48 1.07 8.61
N THR A 45 0.26 0.89 7.31
CA THR A 45 -1.04 1.16 6.67
C THR A 45 -2.18 0.38 7.33
N LEU A 46 -1.92 -0.85 7.79
CA LEU A 46 -2.90 -1.70 8.49
C LEU A 46 -3.22 -1.22 9.91
N GLU A 47 -2.41 -0.33 10.47
CA GLU A 47 -2.71 0.34 11.74
C GLU A 47 -3.60 1.58 11.56
N PHE A 48 -3.69 2.13 10.35
CA PHE A 48 -4.52 3.31 10.05
C PHE A 48 -5.83 2.96 9.37
N LEU A 49 -5.82 1.95 8.50
CA LEU A 49 -6.99 1.48 7.76
C LEU A 49 -7.18 -0.01 8.00
N SER A 50 -8.42 -0.41 8.25
CA SER A 50 -8.81 -1.80 8.40
C SER A 50 -8.67 -2.58 7.08
N ALA A 51 -8.59 -3.91 7.16
CA ALA A 51 -8.54 -4.76 5.98
C ALA A 51 -9.76 -4.55 5.06
N GLU A 52 -10.95 -4.30 5.62
CA GLU A 52 -12.17 -4.06 4.84
C GLU A 52 -12.16 -2.70 4.12
N GLU A 53 -11.62 -1.67 4.77
CA GLU A 53 -11.40 -0.36 4.12
C GLU A 53 -10.40 -0.47 2.96
N LEU A 54 -9.31 -1.21 3.16
CA LEU A 54 -8.30 -1.45 2.11
C LEU A 54 -8.86 -2.30 0.96
N LYS A 55 -9.66 -3.33 1.25
CA LYS A 55 -10.38 -4.11 0.22
C LYS A 55 -11.32 -3.22 -0.57
N THR A 56 -12.07 -2.35 0.10
CA THR A 56 -12.99 -1.40 -0.56
C THR A 56 -12.23 -0.49 -1.52
N PHE A 57 -11.13 0.13 -1.06
CA PHE A 57 -10.26 0.94 -1.92
C PHE A 57 -9.76 0.17 -3.15
N VAL A 58 -9.33 -1.09 -2.95
CA VAL A 58 -8.85 -1.94 -4.05
C VAL A 58 -9.97 -2.23 -5.06
N LEU A 59 -11.16 -2.59 -4.58
CA LEU A 59 -12.32 -2.88 -5.43
C LEU A 59 -12.77 -1.66 -6.23
N GLU A 60 -12.88 -0.50 -5.58
CA GLU A 60 -13.26 0.76 -6.22
C GLU A 60 -12.24 1.19 -7.29
N SER A 61 -10.95 1.13 -6.96
CA SER A 61 -9.87 1.43 -7.92
C SER A 61 -9.92 0.48 -9.14
N LYS A 62 -10.16 -0.81 -8.91
CA LYS A 62 -10.28 -1.80 -10.00
C LYS A 62 -11.53 -1.59 -10.83
N ALA A 63 -12.64 -1.12 -10.24
CA ALA A 63 -13.86 -0.78 -10.98
C ALA A 63 -13.65 0.38 -11.98
N LEU A 64 -12.68 1.25 -11.71
CA LEU A 64 -12.22 2.30 -12.62
C LEU A 64 -11.19 1.78 -13.66
N GLY A 65 -10.84 0.50 -13.66
CA GLY A 65 -9.83 -0.09 -14.53
C GLY A 65 -8.39 0.19 -14.11
N LEU A 66 -8.16 0.68 -12.89
CA LEU A 66 -6.84 0.99 -12.37
C LEU A 66 -6.18 -0.27 -11.79
N LEU A 67 -4.84 -0.33 -11.87
CA LEU A 67 -4.09 -1.23 -11.00
C LEU A 67 -4.04 -0.66 -9.58
N THR A 68 -3.83 -1.52 -8.59
CA THR A 68 -3.73 -1.11 -7.19
C THR A 68 -2.38 -1.42 -6.59
N ALA A 69 -1.91 -0.53 -5.72
CA ALA A 69 -0.66 -0.71 -4.99
C ALA A 69 -0.85 -0.43 -3.49
N LEU A 70 -0.21 -1.23 -2.64
CA LEU A 70 -0.23 -1.06 -1.20
C LEU A 70 1.20 -1.01 -0.64
N ALA A 71 1.49 0.01 0.16
CA ALA A 71 2.76 0.21 0.87
C ALA A 71 2.48 0.73 2.29
N GLY A 72 3.48 1.34 2.95
CA GLY A 72 3.33 1.98 4.26
C GLY A 72 3.70 1.08 5.42
N SER A 73 4.98 1.12 5.81
CA SER A 73 5.60 0.39 6.93
C SER A 73 5.16 -1.08 7.09
N LEU A 74 4.87 -1.76 5.97
CA LEU A 74 4.44 -3.16 5.96
C LEU A 74 5.52 -4.07 6.54
N LYS A 75 5.09 -5.14 7.20
CA LYS A 75 5.93 -6.15 7.86
C LYS A 75 5.67 -7.53 7.27
N PHE A 76 6.53 -8.49 7.60
CA PHE A 76 6.34 -9.89 7.18
C PHE A 76 5.06 -10.51 7.74
N GLU A 77 4.66 -10.15 8.96
CA GLU A 77 3.41 -10.58 9.59
C GLU A 77 2.15 -10.09 8.85
N ASP A 78 2.27 -8.99 8.09
CA ASP A 78 1.16 -8.40 7.34
C ASP A 78 0.87 -9.14 6.02
N VAL A 79 1.79 -10.00 5.54
CA VAL A 79 1.71 -10.58 4.18
C VAL A 79 0.43 -11.38 3.96
N SER A 80 -0.04 -12.13 4.96
CA SER A 80 -1.31 -12.87 4.84
C SER A 80 -2.50 -11.92 4.64
N ALA A 81 -2.58 -10.86 5.45
CA ALA A 81 -3.65 -9.86 5.33
C ALA A 81 -3.57 -9.12 3.98
N ILE A 82 -2.36 -8.78 3.52
CA ILE A 82 -2.17 -8.11 2.22
C ILE A 82 -2.64 -9.00 1.06
N LYS A 83 -2.38 -10.32 1.12
CA LYS A 83 -2.89 -11.28 0.12
C LYS A 83 -4.42 -11.30 0.08
N GLU A 84 -5.07 -11.26 1.25
CA GLU A 84 -6.53 -11.20 1.35
C GLU A 84 -7.12 -9.88 0.83
N ILE A 85 -6.39 -8.76 1.01
CA ILE A 85 -6.76 -7.45 0.44
C ILE A 85 -6.62 -7.45 -1.09
N GLY A 86 -5.64 -8.19 -1.62
CA GLY A 86 -5.46 -8.44 -3.04
C GLY A 86 -5.03 -7.22 -3.90
N PRO A 87 -4.06 -6.38 -3.47
CA PRO A 87 -3.49 -5.36 -4.35
C PRO A 87 -2.65 -6.00 -5.47
N ASP A 88 -2.53 -5.33 -6.62
CA ASP A 88 -1.73 -5.84 -7.73
C ASP A 88 -0.21 -5.66 -7.50
N ILE A 89 0.17 -4.65 -6.70
CA ILE A 89 1.55 -4.29 -6.39
C ILE A 89 1.70 -4.09 -4.87
N ILE A 90 2.81 -4.58 -4.30
CA ILE A 90 3.18 -4.32 -2.90
C ILE A 90 4.48 -3.52 -2.88
N GLY A 91 4.48 -2.37 -2.21
CA GLY A 91 5.66 -1.53 -2.00
C GLY A 91 6.27 -1.76 -0.63
N VAL A 92 7.57 -2.09 -0.59
CA VAL A 92 8.28 -2.40 0.66
C VAL A 92 9.60 -1.66 0.76
N ARG A 93 10.01 -1.35 2.00
CA ARG A 93 11.37 -0.87 2.29
C ARG A 93 11.88 -1.38 3.64
N GLY A 94 11.28 -0.92 4.74
CA GLY A 94 11.73 -1.28 6.10
C GLY A 94 11.87 -2.80 6.32
N MET A 95 10.84 -3.59 5.99
CA MET A 95 10.88 -5.04 6.19
C MET A 95 12.01 -5.74 5.44
N VAL A 96 12.36 -5.29 4.23
CA VAL A 96 13.45 -5.89 3.43
C VAL A 96 14.83 -5.28 3.72
N CYS A 97 14.89 -4.26 4.59
CA CYS A 97 16.14 -3.69 5.10
C CYS A 97 16.51 -4.25 6.50
N GLY A 98 15.71 -5.15 7.06
CA GLY A 98 15.89 -5.69 8.42
C GLY A 98 15.15 -4.90 9.51
N GLY A 99 14.10 -4.16 9.13
CA GLY A 99 13.24 -3.39 10.04
C GLY A 99 13.53 -1.90 10.07
N ASN A 100 14.74 -1.47 9.69
CA ASN A 100 15.09 -0.06 9.57
C ASN A 100 15.15 0.38 8.11
N ARG A 101 14.33 1.36 7.71
CA ARG A 101 14.26 1.86 6.32
C ARG A 101 15.51 2.62 5.84
N GLU A 102 16.36 3.06 6.78
CA GLU A 102 17.61 3.75 6.48
C GLU A 102 18.76 2.77 6.20
N ASP A 103 18.59 1.49 6.56
CA ASP A 103 19.55 0.45 6.22
C ASP A 103 19.44 0.04 4.74
N SER A 104 20.48 -0.64 4.25
CA SER A 104 20.49 -1.21 2.91
C SER A 104 19.50 -2.36 2.75
N VAL A 105 18.91 -2.46 1.55
CA VAL A 105 18.08 -3.59 1.15
C VAL A 105 18.89 -4.88 1.19
N ARG A 106 18.32 -5.92 1.79
CA ARG A 106 18.95 -7.23 1.96
C ARG A 106 18.32 -8.25 1.01
N ALA A 107 19.12 -8.85 0.14
CA ALA A 107 18.61 -9.70 -0.94
C ALA A 107 17.89 -10.96 -0.42
N GLU A 108 18.33 -11.51 0.71
CA GLU A 108 17.70 -12.62 1.41
C GLU A 108 16.27 -12.29 1.86
N LEU A 109 16.03 -11.10 2.42
CA LEU A 109 14.69 -10.67 2.86
C LEU A 109 13.76 -10.39 1.68
N VAL A 110 14.29 -9.89 0.56
CA VAL A 110 13.51 -9.74 -0.69
C VAL A 110 13.10 -11.11 -1.23
N ARG A 111 13.99 -12.11 -1.20
CA ARG A 111 13.66 -13.48 -1.63
C ARG A 111 12.60 -14.11 -0.72
N GLU A 112 12.75 -13.94 0.59
CA GLU A 112 11.77 -14.39 1.59
C GLU A 112 10.38 -13.81 1.32
N LEU A 113 10.28 -12.48 1.18
CA LEU A 113 9.02 -11.82 0.84
C LEU A 113 8.43 -12.38 -0.45
N LYS A 114 9.26 -12.61 -1.48
CA LYS A 114 8.78 -13.12 -2.76
C LYS A 114 8.23 -14.54 -2.66
N MET A 115 8.75 -15.38 -1.76
CA MET A 115 8.20 -16.71 -1.49
C MET A 115 6.83 -16.61 -0.81
N MET A 116 6.72 -15.81 0.26
CA MET A 116 5.47 -15.66 1.01
C MET A 116 4.31 -15.08 0.17
N VAL A 117 4.61 -14.21 -0.80
CA VAL A 117 3.61 -13.63 -1.72
C VAL A 117 3.19 -14.62 -2.84
N ARG A 118 4.00 -15.63 -3.14
CA ARG A 118 3.71 -16.63 -4.20
C ARG A 118 2.91 -17.82 -3.72
N GLU A 119 3.11 -18.21 -2.46
CA GLU A 119 2.22 -19.15 -1.74
C GLU A 119 0.81 -18.58 -1.66
#